data_AF-A0A940F306-F1
#
_entry.id   AF-A0A940F306-F1
#
_cell.length_a   1.000
_cell.length_b   1.000
_cell.length_c   1.000
_cell.angle_alpha   90.00
_cell.angle_beta   90.00
_cell.angle_gamma   90.00
#
_symmetry.space_group_name_H-M   'P 1'
#
loop_
_entity.id
_entity.type
_entity.pdbx_description
1 polymer ?
#
loop_
_entity_poly.entity_id
_entity_poly.type
_entity_poly.pdbx_seq_one_letter_code
_entity_poly.pdbx_strand_id
1 'polypeptide(L)'
;MKPTRALACALLVATLAAGCGSTGRTEPPKANPTPSTPDGAWLLRINTAEGADGEFSRSVYVRFDPESGAATVARMPRVTGGTSYGAAQALLVDAGRAWSLADTTVGAEGKQGRVTLYSTTGPGTSVLPLRTWTGDTRLRPVAAAFDPAKPGLLRVVDDRHRVWQVDVAARTATAAGTLAVRTGWVFGNGFDKNSGLPFIEAVDTEATEPAGNGIDDARPVERDGGRLLSYDGTALPGLPALPCGFAGGFTDAEGTSWVFCADTPRITTYKVAEDGEQWQRFGTPSAPVVPPAASEIAVALPISSAS
;
A
#
# COMPACT_ATOMS: atom_id res chain seq x y z
N MET A 1 8.08 54.57 65.79
CA MET A 1 8.58 54.01 64.52
C MET A 1 7.39 53.99 63.56
N LYS A 2 7.22 55.00 62.70
CA LYS A 2 7.78 55.07 61.33
C LYS A 2 7.51 53.79 60.51
N PRO A 3 6.99 53.90 59.27
CA PRO A 3 5.58 54.21 59.02
C PRO A 3 4.97 53.45 57.82
N THR A 4 3.65 53.62 57.62
CA THR A 4 2.95 53.75 56.30
C THR A 4 2.99 52.58 55.32
N ARG A 5 1.86 52.20 54.72
CA ARG A 5 1.27 52.96 53.58
C ARG A 5 -0.26 53.06 53.65
N ALA A 6 -0.70 54.22 53.16
CA ALA A 6 -2.05 54.72 53.12
C ALA A 6 -2.60 54.74 51.68
N LEU A 7 -3.93 54.84 51.59
CA LEU A 7 -4.81 55.51 50.60
C LEU A 7 -4.51 55.33 49.10
N ALA A 8 -5.39 54.74 48.29
CA ALA A 8 -6.73 55.17 47.83
C ALA A 8 -6.67 55.76 46.41
N CYS A 9 -7.50 55.24 45.49
CA CYS A 9 -8.31 56.03 44.56
C CYS A 9 -9.20 55.13 43.69
N ALA A 10 -10.43 55.57 43.52
CA ALA A 10 -11.44 54.99 42.66
C ALA A 10 -11.04 55.03 41.17
N LEU A 11 -11.59 54.13 40.36
CA LEU A 11 -12.26 54.55 39.12
C LEU A 11 -13.26 53.49 38.67
N LEU A 12 -14.51 53.94 38.60
CA LEU A 12 -15.60 53.31 37.87
C LEU A 12 -15.29 53.47 36.36
N VAL A 13 -15.14 52.38 35.63
CA VAL A 13 -15.30 52.40 34.16
C VAL A 13 -16.26 51.29 33.80
N ALA A 14 -17.46 51.71 33.42
CA ALA A 14 -18.40 50.89 32.69
C ALA A 14 -17.89 50.74 31.25
N THR A 15 -17.66 49.51 30.81
CA THR A 15 -17.67 49.15 29.39
C THR A 15 -18.62 47.97 29.20
N LEU A 16 -19.81 48.30 28.70
CA LEU A 16 -20.70 47.39 28.01
C LEU A 16 -19.98 46.84 26.77
N ALA A 17 -19.77 45.53 26.71
CA ALA A 17 -19.59 44.82 25.45
C ALA A 17 -20.02 43.35 25.61
N ALA A 18 -21.27 43.12 25.21
CA ALA A 18 -21.87 41.92 24.63
C ALA A 18 -21.20 40.55 24.86
N GLY A 19 -22.00 39.59 25.36
CA GLY A 19 -21.74 38.17 25.17
C GLY A 19 -22.36 37.28 26.25
N CYS A 20 -23.64 36.94 26.08
CA CYS A 20 -24.42 36.08 26.97
C CYS A 20 -23.76 34.68 27.09
N GLY A 21 -23.29 34.34 28.29
CA GLY A 21 -22.67 33.07 28.62
C GLY A 21 -23.59 32.15 29.43
N SER A 22 -23.53 30.87 29.09
CA SER A 22 -23.94 29.69 29.85
C SER A 22 -25.43 29.34 29.94
N THR A 23 -25.92 28.61 28.95
CA THR A 23 -26.86 27.52 29.18
C THR A 23 -26.14 26.21 28.90
N GLY A 24 -25.95 25.40 29.94
CA GLY A 24 -25.39 24.06 29.85
C GLY A 24 -26.16 23.23 28.84
N ARG A 25 -25.46 22.78 27.80
CA ARG A 25 -25.96 21.83 26.82
C ARG A 25 -25.34 20.50 27.17
N THR A 26 -26.15 19.59 27.71
CA THR A 26 -25.81 18.19 27.86
C THR A 26 -25.44 17.64 26.49
N GLU A 27 -24.16 17.37 26.29
CA GLU A 27 -23.63 16.75 25.09
C GLU A 27 -24.26 15.36 24.99
N PRO A 28 -24.95 15.01 23.88
CA PRO A 28 -25.43 13.64 23.70
C PRO A 28 -24.21 12.71 23.69
N PRO A 29 -24.29 11.51 24.27
CA PRO A 29 -23.17 10.59 24.28
C PRO A 29 -22.72 10.37 22.84
N LYS A 30 -21.44 10.67 22.57
CA LYS A 30 -20.76 10.31 21.34
C LYS A 30 -21.05 8.84 21.09
N ALA A 31 -21.84 8.54 20.06
CA ALA A 31 -21.97 7.20 19.57
C ALA A 31 -20.55 6.71 19.26
N ASN A 32 -20.12 5.66 19.96
CA ASN A 32 -18.96 4.91 19.52
C ASN A 32 -19.20 4.53 18.05
N PRO A 33 -18.23 4.76 17.15
CA PRO A 33 -18.39 4.28 15.79
C PRO A 33 -18.66 2.78 15.87
N THR A 34 -19.80 2.37 15.31
CA THR A 34 -20.13 0.97 15.08
C THR A 34 -18.96 0.33 14.33
N PRO A 35 -18.46 -0.86 14.75
CA PRO A 35 -17.37 -1.52 14.06
C PRO A 35 -17.78 -1.79 12.60
N SER A 36 -17.16 -1.08 11.66
CA SER A 36 -17.26 -1.41 10.24
C SER A 36 -16.35 -2.60 10.00
N THR A 37 -16.95 -3.78 9.88
CA THR A 37 -16.28 -4.87 9.15
C THR A 37 -15.94 -4.34 7.75
N PRO A 38 -14.85 -4.77 7.08
CA PRO A 38 -14.67 -4.48 5.66
C PRO A 38 -15.79 -5.16 4.84
N ASP A 39 -16.98 -4.56 4.85
CA ASP A 39 -18.14 -4.96 4.07
C ASP A 39 -17.83 -4.56 2.63
N GLY A 40 -17.10 -5.42 1.91
CA GLY A 40 -16.62 -5.05 0.59
C GLY A 40 -15.76 -6.08 -0.11
N ALA A 41 -15.55 -5.81 -1.39
CA ALA A 41 -14.65 -6.56 -2.23
C ALA A 41 -13.19 -6.36 -1.78
N TRP A 42 -12.35 -7.34 -2.09
CA TRP A 42 -10.93 -7.37 -1.82
C TRP A 42 -10.16 -7.41 -3.13
N LEU A 43 -8.96 -6.84 -3.16
CA LEU A 43 -8.01 -7.01 -4.23
C LEU A 43 -6.90 -7.96 -3.77
N LEU A 44 -6.78 -9.10 -4.44
CA LEU A 44 -5.71 -10.07 -4.24
C LEU A 44 -4.71 -9.97 -5.39
N ARG A 45 -3.41 -10.01 -5.08
CA ARG A 45 -2.35 -10.18 -6.08
C ARG A 45 -1.76 -11.57 -5.93
N ILE A 46 -2.00 -12.42 -6.92
CA ILE A 46 -1.47 -13.77 -6.99
C ILE A 46 -0.27 -13.75 -7.93
N ASN A 47 0.91 -14.13 -7.44
CA ASN A 47 2.07 -14.36 -8.30
C ASN A 47 2.03 -15.77 -8.86
N THR A 48 2.52 -15.91 -10.08
CA THR A 48 2.74 -17.20 -10.71
C THR A 48 4.21 -17.37 -11.07
N ALA A 49 4.75 -18.57 -10.83
CA ALA A 49 6.03 -19.00 -11.36
C ALA A 49 5.80 -19.78 -12.67
N GLU A 50 6.17 -19.20 -13.80
CA GLU A 50 6.00 -19.80 -15.13
C GLU A 50 7.37 -20.09 -15.78
N GLY A 51 7.40 -21.04 -16.71
CA GLY A 51 8.64 -21.51 -17.35
C GLY A 51 9.15 -22.83 -16.75
N ALA A 52 10.22 -23.39 -17.31
CA ALA A 52 10.77 -24.67 -16.86
C ALA A 52 11.29 -24.58 -15.41
N ASP A 53 11.95 -23.47 -15.08
CA ASP A 53 12.59 -23.23 -13.79
C ASP A 53 12.06 -21.94 -13.10
N GLY A 54 10.83 -21.53 -13.41
CA GLY A 54 10.26 -20.27 -12.86
C GLY A 54 10.91 -19.00 -13.42
N GLU A 55 11.50 -19.08 -14.61
CA GLU A 55 12.19 -18.00 -15.31
C GLU A 55 11.34 -16.73 -15.51
N PHE A 56 10.02 -16.90 -15.52
CA PHE A 56 9.05 -15.83 -15.67
C PHE A 56 8.17 -15.73 -14.44
N SER A 57 8.00 -14.51 -13.96
CA SER A 57 6.92 -14.20 -13.04
C SER A 57 5.79 -13.51 -13.80
N ARG A 58 4.57 -13.70 -13.32
CA ARG A 58 3.40 -12.93 -13.74
C ARG A 58 2.55 -12.68 -12.51
N SER A 59 1.93 -11.51 -12.47
CA SER A 59 0.92 -11.20 -11.45
C SER A 59 -0.48 -11.32 -12.03
N VAL A 60 -1.37 -11.89 -11.24
CA VAL A 60 -2.79 -11.98 -11.52
C VAL A 60 -3.51 -11.26 -10.39
N TYR A 61 -4.17 -10.15 -10.71
CA TYR A 61 -5.03 -9.46 -9.78
C TYR A 61 -6.41 -10.09 -9.80
N VAL A 62 -6.94 -10.41 -8.62
CA VAL A 62 -8.30 -10.91 -8.45
C VAL A 62 -9.03 -9.93 -7.55
N ARG A 63 -10.03 -9.23 -8.10
CA ARG A 63 -11.02 -8.55 -7.28
C ARG A 63 -12.05 -9.60 -6.86
N PHE A 64 -12.24 -9.79 -5.57
CA PHE A 64 -13.06 -10.84 -4.99
C PHE A 64 -13.99 -10.28 -3.92
N ASP A 65 -15.29 -10.53 -4.05
CA ASP A 65 -16.28 -10.26 -3.01
C ASP A 65 -16.58 -11.56 -2.26
N PRO A 66 -16.14 -11.70 -1.00
CA PRO A 66 -16.37 -12.91 -0.22
C PRO A 66 -17.85 -13.19 0.04
N GLU A 67 -18.71 -12.18 0.16
CA GLU A 67 -20.13 -12.42 0.50
C GLU A 67 -20.84 -13.12 -0.65
N SER A 68 -20.71 -12.57 -1.85
CA SER A 68 -21.36 -13.09 -3.06
C SER A 68 -20.57 -14.21 -3.76
N GLY A 69 -19.27 -14.31 -3.50
CA GLY A 69 -18.36 -15.17 -4.26
C GLY A 69 -17.98 -14.61 -5.63
N ALA A 70 -18.40 -13.38 -5.96
CA ALA A 70 -18.10 -12.76 -7.24
C ALA A 70 -16.60 -12.46 -7.36
N ALA A 71 -16.00 -12.85 -8.49
CA ALA A 71 -14.58 -12.61 -8.74
C ALA A 71 -14.33 -12.15 -10.17
N THR A 72 -13.44 -11.16 -10.33
CA THR A 72 -12.96 -10.69 -11.63
C THR A 72 -11.44 -10.73 -11.66
N VAL A 73 -10.86 -11.11 -12.80
CA VAL A 73 -9.43 -11.36 -12.95
C VAL A 73 -8.80 -10.40 -13.95
N ALA A 74 -7.68 -9.80 -13.58
CA ALA A 74 -6.81 -9.04 -14.49
C ALA A 74 -5.41 -9.67 -14.51
N ARG A 75 -4.93 -10.04 -15.69
CA ARG A 75 -3.61 -10.68 -15.87
C ARG A 75 -2.60 -9.65 -16.34
N MET A 76 -1.49 -9.56 -15.63
CA MET A 76 -0.39 -8.67 -15.98
C MET A 76 0.50 -9.28 -17.07
N PRO A 77 1.31 -8.48 -17.77
CA PRO A 77 2.36 -9.02 -18.62
C PRO A 77 3.34 -9.87 -17.82
N ARG A 78 4.08 -10.73 -18.52
CA ARG A 78 5.19 -11.49 -17.93
C ARG A 78 6.36 -10.57 -17.65
N VAL A 79 7.06 -10.85 -16.57
CA VAL A 79 8.30 -10.18 -16.17
C VAL A 79 9.40 -11.24 -16.04
N THR A 80 10.60 -10.92 -16.53
CA THR A 80 11.80 -11.76 -16.39
C THR A 80 12.76 -11.06 -15.44
N GLY A 81 13.30 -11.79 -14.46
CA GLY A 81 14.24 -11.22 -13.48
C GLY A 81 13.60 -10.12 -12.64
N GLY A 82 12.40 -10.37 -12.14
CA GLY A 82 11.65 -9.35 -11.41
C GLY A 82 12.39 -8.85 -10.17
N THR A 83 12.36 -7.55 -9.92
CA THR A 83 13.10 -6.88 -8.84
C THR A 83 12.28 -6.70 -7.58
N SER A 84 10.95 -6.76 -7.69
CA SER A 84 10.04 -6.63 -6.56
C SER A 84 9.72 -7.99 -5.95
N TYR A 85 10.23 -8.23 -4.74
CA TYR A 85 9.98 -9.45 -3.99
C TYR A 85 9.29 -9.18 -2.64
N GLY A 86 8.59 -10.19 -2.14
CA GLY A 86 7.90 -10.20 -0.85
C GLY A 86 7.11 -8.91 -0.58
N ALA A 87 7.40 -8.29 0.56
CA ALA A 87 6.69 -7.14 1.07
C ALA A 87 6.67 -5.90 0.15
N ALA A 88 7.69 -5.72 -0.71
CA ALA A 88 7.76 -4.60 -1.65
C ALA A 88 6.69 -4.67 -2.74
N GLN A 89 6.11 -5.86 -2.98
CA GLN A 89 5.08 -6.06 -4.00
C GLN A 89 3.77 -5.32 -3.70
N ALA A 90 3.56 -4.92 -2.44
CA ALA A 90 2.44 -4.05 -2.05
C ALA A 90 2.60 -2.60 -2.54
N LEU A 91 3.75 -2.21 -3.09
CA LEU A 91 3.96 -0.91 -3.76
C LEU A 91 3.69 -0.97 -5.27
N LEU A 92 3.44 -2.17 -5.83
CA LEU A 92 3.09 -2.33 -7.24
C LEU A 92 1.63 -2.02 -7.53
N VAL A 93 0.82 -1.81 -6.49
CA VAL A 93 -0.60 -1.49 -6.61
C VAL A 93 -0.86 -0.11 -6.02
N ASP A 94 -1.68 0.66 -6.71
CA ASP A 94 -2.14 1.96 -6.26
C ASP A 94 -2.92 1.86 -4.93
N ALA A 95 -2.76 2.82 -4.02
CA ALA A 95 -3.74 3.03 -2.96
C ALA A 95 -5.06 3.42 -3.65
N GLY A 96 -6.24 2.91 -3.36
CA GLY A 96 -7.39 3.05 -4.29
C GLY A 96 -7.45 1.99 -5.41
N ARG A 97 -6.39 1.20 -5.60
CA ARG A 97 -6.45 -0.18 -6.11
C ARG A 97 -6.90 -0.29 -7.57
N ALA A 98 -6.85 0.79 -8.35
CA ALA A 98 -7.29 0.83 -9.74
C ALA A 98 -6.17 0.47 -10.75
N TRP A 99 -4.94 0.78 -10.38
CA TRP A 99 -3.76 0.64 -11.25
C TRP A 99 -2.68 -0.18 -10.58
N SER A 100 -1.85 -0.78 -11.41
CA SER A 100 -0.67 -1.53 -11.00
C SER A 100 0.50 -1.31 -11.94
N LEU A 101 1.69 -1.54 -11.40
CA LEU A 101 2.94 -1.71 -12.14
C LEU A 101 3.19 -3.21 -12.31
N ALA A 102 3.87 -3.59 -13.40
CA ALA A 102 4.33 -4.96 -13.58
C ALA A 102 5.51 -5.29 -12.64
N ASP A 103 6.39 -4.32 -12.41
CA ASP A 103 7.52 -4.37 -11.48
C ASP A 103 7.89 -2.93 -11.07
N THR A 104 8.72 -2.78 -10.04
CA THR A 104 9.36 -1.51 -9.71
C THR A 104 10.35 -1.09 -10.78
N THR A 105 11.03 -2.04 -11.44
CA THR A 105 11.89 -1.73 -12.59
C THR A 105 11.06 -1.30 -13.79
N VAL A 106 11.39 -0.14 -14.36
CA VAL A 106 10.79 0.31 -15.61
C VAL A 106 11.55 -0.31 -16.79
N GLY A 107 10.83 -1.06 -17.62
CA GLY A 107 11.40 -1.78 -18.75
C GLY A 107 11.84 -0.89 -19.92
N ALA A 108 11.87 -1.46 -21.13
CA ALA A 108 12.40 -0.79 -22.33
C ALA A 108 11.71 0.56 -22.66
N GLU A 109 10.46 0.75 -22.25
CA GLU A 109 9.70 2.00 -22.40
C GLU A 109 10.31 3.19 -21.65
N GLY A 110 11.10 2.93 -20.60
CA GLY A 110 11.84 3.97 -19.87
C GLY A 110 12.81 4.73 -20.78
N LYS A 111 13.37 4.09 -21.81
CA LYS A 111 14.20 4.77 -22.82
C LYS A 111 13.43 5.84 -23.60
N GLN A 112 12.10 5.72 -23.66
CA GLN A 112 11.18 6.67 -24.30
C GLN A 112 10.60 7.69 -23.30
N GLY A 113 10.98 7.59 -22.02
CA GLY A 113 10.47 8.47 -20.98
C GLY A 113 9.02 8.17 -20.60
N ARG A 114 8.66 6.88 -20.59
CA ARG A 114 7.31 6.38 -20.32
C ARG A 114 7.31 5.38 -19.18
N VAL A 115 6.17 5.27 -18.51
CA VAL A 115 5.83 4.20 -17.55
C VAL A 115 4.44 3.71 -17.90
N THR A 116 4.24 2.40 -18.03
CA THR A 116 2.92 1.81 -18.26
C THR A 116 2.31 1.32 -16.96
N LEU A 117 1.08 1.77 -16.72
CA LEU A 117 0.19 1.23 -15.69
C LEU A 117 -0.77 0.23 -16.31
N TYR A 118 -1.13 -0.77 -15.53
CA TYR A 118 -2.07 -1.82 -15.90
C TYR A 118 -3.27 -1.80 -14.95
N SER A 119 -4.47 -1.88 -15.50
CA SER A 119 -5.69 -1.93 -14.71
C SER A 119 -5.73 -3.22 -13.89
N THR A 120 -6.12 -3.10 -12.62
CA THR A 120 -6.34 -4.24 -11.72
C THR A 120 -7.70 -4.91 -11.92
N THR A 121 -8.60 -4.27 -12.69
CA THR A 121 -9.99 -4.70 -12.88
C THR A 121 -10.28 -5.21 -14.30
N GLY A 122 -9.30 -5.17 -15.21
CA GLY A 122 -9.50 -5.62 -16.59
C GLY A 122 -8.23 -5.48 -17.45
N PRO A 123 -8.34 -5.67 -18.78
CA PRO A 123 -7.19 -5.66 -19.70
C PRO A 123 -6.66 -4.26 -20.04
N GLY A 124 -7.16 -3.20 -19.39
CA GLY A 124 -6.81 -1.82 -19.72
C GLY A 124 -5.38 -1.44 -19.31
N THR A 125 -4.75 -0.56 -20.09
CA THR A 125 -3.45 0.03 -19.75
C THR A 125 -3.51 1.55 -19.86
N SER A 126 -2.61 2.22 -19.14
CA SER A 126 -2.41 3.67 -19.20
C SER A 126 -0.92 3.95 -19.31
N VAL A 127 -0.51 4.63 -20.39
CA VAL A 127 0.90 4.97 -20.63
C VAL A 127 1.13 6.40 -20.15
N LEU A 128 1.99 6.59 -19.16
CA LEU A 128 2.34 7.88 -18.59
C LEU A 128 3.50 8.51 -19.39
N PRO A 129 3.29 9.62 -20.14
CA PRO A 129 4.33 10.24 -20.96
C PRO A 129 5.17 11.23 -20.14
N LEU A 130 6.02 10.72 -19.25
CA LEU A 130 6.72 11.53 -18.23
C LEU A 130 7.53 12.70 -18.78
N ARG A 131 8.18 12.58 -19.95
CA ARG A 131 8.88 13.73 -20.58
C ARG A 131 7.97 14.91 -20.86
N THR A 132 6.71 14.63 -21.20
CA THR A 132 5.70 15.66 -21.47
C THR A 132 5.27 16.29 -20.15
N TRP A 133 5.03 15.48 -19.13
CA TRP A 133 4.53 15.95 -17.83
C TRP A 133 5.58 16.71 -17.01
N THR A 134 6.86 16.38 -17.19
CA THR A 134 7.98 17.08 -16.52
C THR A 134 8.58 18.21 -17.36
N GLY A 135 8.35 18.21 -18.67
CA GLY A 135 9.06 19.08 -19.63
C GLY A 135 10.52 18.68 -19.90
N ASP A 136 11.03 17.60 -19.30
CA ASP A 136 12.40 17.13 -19.53
C ASP A 136 12.44 16.08 -20.64
N THR A 137 12.84 16.51 -21.85
CA THR A 137 12.95 15.65 -23.04
C THR A 137 13.97 14.52 -22.90
N ARG A 138 14.86 14.58 -21.91
CA ARG A 138 15.91 13.58 -21.67
C ARG A 138 15.59 12.65 -20.51
N LEU A 139 14.45 12.81 -19.82
CA LEU A 139 14.05 11.95 -18.71
C LEU A 139 13.92 10.50 -19.18
N ARG A 140 14.54 9.59 -18.45
CA ARG A 140 14.44 8.13 -18.63
C ARG A 140 14.15 7.49 -17.27
N PRO A 141 12.90 7.11 -16.98
CA PRO A 141 12.59 6.43 -15.73
C PRO A 141 13.28 5.05 -15.73
N VAL A 142 13.86 4.70 -14.59
CA VAL A 142 14.49 3.39 -14.34
C VAL A 142 13.74 2.59 -13.29
N ALA A 143 13.06 3.27 -12.35
CA ALA A 143 12.21 2.62 -11.38
C ALA A 143 10.97 3.45 -11.05
N ALA A 144 9.91 2.77 -10.61
CA ALA A 144 8.67 3.37 -10.16
C ALA A 144 8.03 2.57 -9.03
N ALA A 145 7.32 3.24 -8.13
CA ALA A 145 6.50 2.63 -7.08
C ALA A 145 5.30 3.52 -6.77
N PHE A 146 4.17 2.95 -6.36
CA PHE A 146 3.06 3.76 -5.85
C PHE A 146 3.35 4.28 -4.45
N ASP A 147 2.87 5.50 -4.17
CA ASP A 147 2.79 6.01 -2.82
C ASP A 147 1.65 5.27 -2.08
N PRO A 148 1.95 4.55 -0.98
CA PRO A 148 0.96 3.68 -0.34
C PRO A 148 -0.15 4.44 0.38
N ALA A 149 -0.01 5.75 0.58
CA ALA A 149 -0.99 6.59 1.26
C ALA A 149 -1.81 7.48 0.31
N LYS A 150 -1.41 7.61 -0.96
CA LYS A 150 -1.99 8.58 -1.90
C LYS A 150 -2.40 7.93 -3.21
N PRO A 151 -3.72 7.74 -3.44
CA PRO A 151 -4.22 7.21 -4.70
C PRO A 151 -3.75 8.02 -5.91
N GLY A 152 -3.31 7.31 -6.94
CA GLY A 152 -2.83 7.87 -8.19
C GLY A 152 -1.46 8.54 -8.13
N LEU A 153 -0.75 8.49 -7.00
CA LEU A 153 0.59 9.08 -6.89
C LEU A 153 1.67 8.01 -7.07
N LEU A 154 2.53 8.18 -8.08
CA LEU A 154 3.74 7.38 -8.27
C LEU A 154 4.99 8.15 -7.83
N ARG A 155 5.94 7.42 -7.25
CA ARG A 155 7.34 7.84 -7.12
C ARG A 155 8.11 7.23 -8.27
N VAL A 156 8.83 8.06 -9.03
CA VAL A 156 9.62 7.62 -10.17
C VAL A 156 11.06 8.08 -10.00
N VAL A 157 12.01 7.17 -10.16
CA VAL A 157 13.44 7.47 -10.20
C VAL A 157 13.92 7.42 -11.64
N ASP A 158 14.65 8.43 -12.09
CA ASP A 158 15.27 8.45 -13.42
C ASP A 158 16.74 8.01 -13.42
N ASP A 159 17.30 7.82 -14.62
CA ASP A 159 18.69 7.39 -14.85
C ASP A 159 19.75 8.41 -14.39
N ARG A 160 19.33 9.58 -13.90
CA ARG A 160 20.17 10.59 -13.25
C ARG A 160 19.91 10.68 -11.75
N HIS A 161 19.26 9.67 -11.18
CA HIS A 161 18.90 9.59 -9.76
C HIS A 161 17.99 10.70 -9.26
N ARG A 162 17.26 11.39 -10.14
CA ARG A 162 16.24 12.35 -9.73
C ARG A 162 14.96 11.60 -9.37
N VAL A 163 14.33 12.02 -8.29
CA VAL A 163 13.07 11.49 -7.79
C VAL A 163 11.95 12.43 -8.22
N TRP A 164 10.94 11.86 -8.86
CA TRP A 164 9.76 12.55 -9.34
C TRP A 164 8.52 12.03 -8.60
N GLN A 165 7.63 12.94 -8.22
CA GLN A 165 6.26 12.63 -7.85
C GLN A 165 5.40 12.79 -9.09
N VAL A 166 4.70 11.75 -9.48
CA VAL A 166 3.84 11.70 -10.67
C VAL A 166 2.41 11.53 -10.22
N ASP A 167 1.58 12.55 -10.44
CA ASP A 167 0.15 12.50 -10.17
C ASP A 167 -0.57 12.07 -11.46
N VAL A 168 -1.10 10.85 -11.45
CA VAL A 168 -1.75 10.23 -12.61
C VAL A 168 -3.05 10.93 -12.97
N ALA A 169 -3.82 11.37 -11.97
CA ALA A 169 -5.11 12.01 -12.17
C ALA A 169 -4.94 13.45 -12.68
N ALA A 170 -4.04 14.22 -12.05
CA ALA A 170 -3.72 15.58 -12.46
C ALA A 170 -2.88 15.63 -13.75
N ARG A 171 -2.27 14.51 -14.16
CA ARG A 171 -1.35 14.41 -15.30
C ARG A 171 -0.16 15.35 -15.18
N THR A 172 0.39 15.44 -13.97
CA THR A 172 1.53 16.29 -13.65
C THR A 172 2.66 15.46 -13.06
N ALA A 173 3.88 15.98 -13.17
CA ALA A 173 5.04 15.38 -12.54
C ALA A 173 5.96 16.47 -11.97
N THR A 174 6.24 16.39 -10.68
CA THR A 174 7.05 17.38 -9.95
C THR A 174 8.32 16.75 -9.42
N ALA A 175 9.44 17.48 -9.53
CA ALA A 175 10.69 17.03 -8.92
C ALA A 175 10.53 17.04 -7.39
N ALA A 176 10.82 15.90 -6.76
CA ALA A 176 10.70 15.70 -5.32
C ALA A 176 12.07 15.64 -4.62
N GLY A 177 13.15 15.41 -5.37
CA GLY A 177 14.51 15.38 -4.84
C GLY A 177 15.46 14.60 -5.74
N THR A 178 16.59 14.20 -5.15
CA THR A 178 17.61 13.36 -5.80
C THR A 178 18.13 12.33 -4.81
N LEU A 179 18.41 11.11 -5.27
CA LEU A 179 19.14 10.14 -4.46
C LEU A 179 20.60 10.55 -4.34
N ALA A 180 21.20 10.27 -3.20
CA ALA A 180 22.62 10.49 -3.00
C ALA A 180 23.44 9.60 -3.96
N VAL A 181 24.49 10.18 -4.54
CA VAL A 181 25.46 9.44 -5.36
C VAL A 181 26.77 9.43 -4.60
N ARG A 182 27.20 8.25 -4.16
CA ARG A 182 28.49 8.07 -3.49
C ARG A 182 29.11 6.73 -3.85
N THR A 183 30.43 6.67 -3.81
CA THR A 183 31.20 5.46 -4.12
C THR A 183 30.80 4.30 -3.22
N GLY A 184 30.60 3.11 -3.83
CA GLY A 184 30.22 1.89 -3.10
C GLY A 184 28.73 1.80 -2.77
N TRP A 185 27.89 2.69 -3.30
CA TRP A 185 26.45 2.68 -3.10
C TRP A 185 25.70 2.76 -4.43
N VAL A 186 24.58 2.04 -4.52
CA VAL A 186 23.77 1.94 -5.74
C VAL A 186 22.30 2.11 -5.42
N PHE A 187 21.53 2.54 -6.43
CA PHE A 187 20.09 2.42 -6.42
C PHE A 187 19.70 1.10 -7.10
N GLY A 188 19.44 0.06 -6.31
CA GLY A 188 18.98 -1.25 -6.81
C GLY A 188 17.47 -1.33 -7.03
N ASN A 189 16.80 -0.22 -7.36
CA ASN A 189 15.35 -0.12 -7.52
C ASN A 189 14.54 -0.37 -6.22
N GLY A 190 15.16 -0.14 -5.06
CA GLY A 190 14.56 -0.30 -3.75
C GLY A 190 13.67 0.88 -3.32
N PHE A 191 12.51 0.56 -2.76
CA PHE A 191 11.58 1.53 -2.17
C PHE A 191 11.14 1.05 -0.77
N ASP A 192 11.05 1.98 0.17
CA ASP A 192 10.51 1.71 1.50
C ASP A 192 9.04 1.28 1.37
N LYS A 193 8.72 0.07 1.85
CA LYS A 193 7.42 -0.58 1.66
C LYS A 193 6.22 0.15 2.26
N ASN A 194 6.42 1.09 3.18
CA ASN A 194 5.35 1.78 3.91
C ASN A 194 5.24 3.28 3.58
N SER A 195 6.25 3.87 2.94
CA SER A 195 6.25 5.26 2.48
C SER A 195 6.36 5.41 0.97
N GLY A 196 6.80 4.35 0.26
CA GLY A 196 7.07 4.38 -1.17
C GLY A 196 8.27 5.26 -1.55
N LEU A 197 9.07 5.72 -0.59
CA LEU A 197 10.26 6.53 -0.86
C LEU A 197 11.43 5.65 -1.32
N PRO A 198 12.18 6.05 -2.36
CA PRO A 198 13.33 5.28 -2.82
C PRO A 198 14.50 5.37 -1.82
N PHE A 199 15.29 4.30 -1.75
CA PHE A 199 16.52 4.24 -0.95
C PHE A 199 17.69 3.69 -1.77
N ILE A 200 18.92 3.98 -1.36
CA ILE A 200 20.15 3.39 -1.92
C ILE A 200 20.70 2.33 -0.97
N GLU A 201 21.49 1.41 -1.50
CA GLU A 201 22.13 0.32 -0.76
C GLU A 201 23.63 0.29 -1.02
N ALA A 202 24.40 -0.14 -0.03
CA ALA A 202 25.82 -0.38 -0.19
C ALA A 202 26.06 -1.65 -1.05
N VAL A 203 27.08 -1.63 -1.89
CA VAL A 203 27.37 -2.76 -2.79
C VAL A 203 27.98 -3.95 -2.05
N ASP A 204 28.77 -3.66 -1.01
CA ASP A 204 29.56 -4.68 -0.29
C ASP A 204 28.95 -5.05 1.07
N THR A 205 27.83 -4.43 1.46
CA THR A 205 27.13 -4.66 2.75
C THR A 205 25.63 -4.49 2.57
N GLU A 206 24.81 -5.06 3.45
CA GLU A 206 23.33 -4.90 3.43
C GLU A 206 22.84 -3.53 3.96
N ALA A 207 23.73 -2.56 4.15
CA ALA A 207 23.39 -1.24 4.65
C ALA A 207 22.57 -0.43 3.63
N THR A 208 21.52 0.24 4.10
CA THR A 208 20.65 1.10 3.29
C THR A 208 20.68 2.56 3.74
N GLU A 209 20.35 3.48 2.82
CA GLU A 209 20.12 4.89 3.11
C GLU A 209 18.81 5.38 2.48
N PRO A 210 17.81 5.76 3.29
CA PRO A 210 17.80 5.70 4.77
C PRO A 210 17.96 4.28 5.33
N ALA A 211 18.54 4.16 6.52
CA ALA A 211 18.76 2.87 7.17
C ALA A 211 17.44 2.17 7.56
N GLY A 212 17.47 0.84 7.64
CA GLY A 212 16.32 0.01 8.03
C GLY A 212 15.42 -0.42 6.87
N ASN A 213 15.89 -0.26 5.64
CA ASN A 213 15.27 -0.81 4.43
C ASN A 213 16.06 -2.02 3.91
N GLY A 214 15.50 -2.73 2.93
CA GLY A 214 16.15 -3.86 2.26
C GLY A 214 15.63 -5.21 2.74
N ILE A 215 16.42 -6.26 2.53
CA ILE A 215 16.03 -7.65 2.79
C ILE A 215 15.77 -7.93 4.28
N ASP A 216 16.46 -7.23 5.18
CA ASP A 216 16.33 -7.38 6.63
C ASP A 216 15.22 -6.52 7.24
N ASP A 217 14.48 -5.76 6.43
CA ASP A 217 13.38 -4.95 6.93
C ASP A 217 12.20 -5.84 7.37
N ALA A 218 12.16 -6.12 8.68
CA ALA A 218 11.13 -6.92 9.31
C ALA A 218 9.85 -6.15 9.70
N ARG A 219 9.74 -4.84 9.40
CA ARG A 219 8.52 -4.07 9.71
C ARG A 219 7.30 -4.70 9.01
N PRO A 220 6.11 -4.69 9.60
CA PRO A 220 4.92 -5.11 8.86
C PRO A 220 4.66 -4.17 7.67
N VAL A 221 4.02 -4.69 6.61
CA VAL A 221 3.51 -3.84 5.53
C VAL A 221 2.16 -3.29 5.95
N GLU A 222 2.06 -1.97 6.08
CA GLU A 222 0.85 -1.30 6.55
C GLU A 222 0.10 -0.67 5.38
N ARG A 223 -1.22 -0.86 5.32
CA ARG A 223 -2.09 -0.26 4.30
C ARG A 223 -3.45 0.05 4.92
N ASP A 224 -4.02 1.22 4.63
CA ASP A 224 -5.34 1.64 5.10
C ASP A 224 -5.55 1.41 6.62
N GLY A 225 -4.51 1.60 7.44
CA GLY A 225 -4.56 1.37 8.89
C GLY A 225 -4.48 -0.10 9.34
N GLY A 226 -4.52 -1.05 8.41
CA GLY A 226 -4.27 -2.47 8.65
C GLY A 226 -2.86 -2.91 8.23
N ARG A 227 -2.61 -4.23 8.29
CA ARG A 227 -1.33 -4.87 7.95
C ARG A 227 -1.52 -6.09 7.05
N LEU A 228 -0.66 -6.27 6.04
CA LEU A 228 -0.64 -7.51 5.26
C LEU A 228 -0.15 -8.67 6.13
N LEU A 229 -0.72 -9.85 5.88
CA LEU A 229 -0.26 -11.12 6.41
C LEU A 229 0.35 -11.92 5.27
N SER A 230 1.67 -12.01 5.26
CA SER A 230 2.43 -12.85 4.33
C SER A 230 2.58 -14.24 4.93
N TYR A 231 2.14 -15.26 4.19
CA TYR A 231 2.30 -16.65 4.60
C TYR A 231 3.26 -17.36 3.64
N ASP A 232 4.37 -17.83 4.19
CA ASP A 232 5.45 -18.53 3.49
C ASP A 232 5.55 -20.01 3.89
N GLY A 233 4.50 -20.54 4.54
CA GLY A 233 4.50 -21.87 5.15
C GLY A 233 4.80 -21.88 6.65
N THR A 234 5.18 -20.74 7.24
CA THR A 234 5.41 -20.62 8.69
C THR A 234 4.19 -20.09 9.43
N ALA A 235 4.05 -20.49 10.70
CA ALA A 235 2.93 -20.05 11.53
C ALA A 235 2.92 -18.53 11.69
N LEU A 236 1.76 -17.90 11.45
CA LEU A 236 1.60 -16.47 11.64
C LEU A 236 1.59 -16.14 13.16
N PRO A 237 2.49 -15.27 13.65
CA PRO A 237 2.58 -14.98 15.08
C PRO A 237 1.26 -14.44 15.65
N GLY A 238 0.80 -15.05 16.75
CA GLY A 238 -0.41 -14.65 17.46
C GLY A 238 -1.71 -15.00 16.74
N LEU A 239 -1.68 -15.85 15.71
CA LEU A 239 -2.86 -16.33 15.00
C LEU A 239 -2.96 -17.86 15.06
N PRO A 240 -4.18 -18.44 14.97
CA PRO A 240 -4.35 -19.87 14.89
C PRO A 240 -3.74 -20.45 13.61
N ALA A 241 -3.43 -21.75 13.63
CA ALA A 241 -2.91 -22.45 12.46
C ALA A 241 -3.85 -22.26 11.26
N LEU A 242 -3.29 -21.92 10.10
CA LEU A 242 -4.08 -21.62 8.91
C LEU A 242 -4.93 -22.82 8.47
N PRO A 243 -6.14 -22.59 7.94
CA PRO A 243 -7.02 -23.65 7.47
C PRO A 243 -6.62 -24.22 6.10
N CYS A 244 -5.48 -23.78 5.55
CA CYS A 244 -5.02 -24.06 4.19
C CYS A 244 -3.49 -23.96 4.08
N GLY A 245 -2.92 -24.60 3.06
CA GLY A 245 -1.48 -24.64 2.77
C GLY A 245 -0.98 -23.48 1.90
N PHE A 246 -1.88 -22.77 1.22
CA PHE A 246 -1.58 -21.66 0.33
C PHE A 246 -2.56 -20.50 0.58
N ALA A 247 -2.03 -19.40 1.12
CA ALA A 247 -2.83 -18.26 1.57
C ALA A 247 -2.09 -16.94 1.44
N GLY A 248 -2.86 -15.86 1.46
CA GLY A 248 -2.42 -14.52 1.80
C GLY A 248 -3.49 -13.84 2.64
N GLY A 249 -3.14 -12.83 3.42
CA GLY A 249 -4.10 -12.25 4.36
C GLY A 249 -3.85 -10.79 4.68
N PHE A 250 -4.69 -10.30 5.58
CA PHE A 250 -4.68 -8.93 6.04
C PHE A 250 -5.29 -8.86 7.45
N THR A 251 -4.70 -8.08 8.35
CA THR A 251 -5.40 -7.63 9.57
C THR A 251 -5.89 -6.23 9.31
N ASP A 252 -7.18 -5.99 9.46
CA ASP A 252 -7.75 -4.65 9.30
C ASP A 252 -7.44 -3.71 10.48
N ALA A 253 -7.89 -2.46 10.37
CA ALA A 253 -7.64 -1.42 11.37
C ALA A 253 -8.32 -1.73 12.72
N GLU A 254 -9.37 -2.54 12.68
CA GLU A 254 -10.13 -3.03 13.82
C GLU A 254 -9.46 -4.23 14.51
N GLY A 255 -8.41 -4.79 13.91
CA GLY A 255 -7.66 -5.93 14.45
C GLY A 255 -8.19 -7.29 14.01
N THR A 256 -9.20 -7.35 13.14
CA THR A 256 -9.70 -8.61 12.59
C THR A 256 -8.75 -9.12 11.52
N SER A 257 -8.25 -10.35 11.70
CA SER A 257 -7.42 -11.02 10.70
C SER A 257 -8.26 -11.80 9.70
N TRP A 258 -7.96 -11.60 8.42
CA TRP A 258 -8.58 -12.22 7.26
C TRP A 258 -7.53 -13.01 6.50
N VAL A 259 -7.90 -14.19 6.01
CA VAL A 259 -7.06 -14.99 5.11
C VAL A 259 -7.86 -15.50 3.92
N PHE A 260 -7.19 -15.52 2.77
CA PHE A 260 -7.72 -15.95 1.50
C PHE A 260 -6.98 -17.21 1.08
N CYS A 261 -7.62 -18.35 1.27
CA CYS A 261 -7.06 -19.66 0.93
C CYS A 261 -7.24 -19.94 -0.56
N ALA A 262 -6.20 -20.47 -1.20
CA ALA A 262 -6.16 -20.77 -2.63
C ALA A 262 -5.54 -22.14 -2.96
N ASP A 263 -5.59 -23.10 -2.03
CA ASP A 263 -5.16 -24.50 -2.26
C ASP A 263 -5.91 -25.20 -3.42
N THR A 264 -7.03 -24.62 -3.82
CA THR A 264 -7.85 -25.09 -4.94
C THR A 264 -7.89 -24.02 -6.03
N PRO A 265 -8.43 -24.31 -7.22
CA PRO A 265 -8.68 -23.27 -8.23
C PRO A 265 -9.57 -22.11 -7.76
N ARG A 266 -10.18 -22.17 -6.57
CA ARG A 266 -11.09 -21.18 -6.00
C ARG A 266 -10.47 -20.53 -4.76
N ILE A 267 -10.83 -19.27 -4.53
CA ILE A 267 -10.52 -18.53 -3.31
C ILE A 267 -11.61 -18.82 -2.28
N THR A 268 -11.20 -19.15 -1.05
CA THR A 268 -12.10 -19.25 0.12
C THR A 268 -11.62 -18.30 1.21
N THR A 269 -12.51 -17.50 1.77
CA THR A 269 -12.17 -16.55 2.83
C THR A 269 -12.44 -17.15 4.22
N TYR A 270 -11.53 -16.83 5.14
CA TYR A 270 -11.72 -17.04 6.56
C TYR A 270 -11.40 -15.74 7.30
N LYS A 271 -12.07 -15.53 8.42
CA LYS A 271 -11.72 -14.51 9.41
C LYS A 271 -11.45 -15.17 10.74
N VAL A 272 -10.55 -14.59 11.53
CA VAL A 272 -10.35 -15.07 12.90
C VAL A 272 -11.64 -14.85 13.70
N ALA A 273 -12.03 -15.85 14.47
CA ALA A 273 -13.15 -15.77 15.39
C ALA A 273 -12.91 -14.69 16.45
N GLU A 274 -13.98 -14.19 17.07
CA GLU A 274 -13.90 -13.18 18.14
C GLU A 274 -13.07 -13.66 19.35
N ASP A 275 -13.03 -14.97 19.59
CA ASP A 275 -12.20 -15.58 20.63
C ASP A 275 -10.70 -15.57 20.29
N GLY A 276 -10.32 -15.31 19.04
CA GLY A 276 -8.95 -15.33 18.55
C GLY A 276 -8.35 -16.73 18.37
N GLU A 277 -9.11 -17.80 18.63
CA GLU A 277 -8.59 -19.16 18.71
C GLU A 277 -8.80 -19.98 17.44
N GLN A 278 -9.74 -19.58 16.58
CA GLN A 278 -10.11 -20.36 15.38
C GLN A 278 -10.33 -19.50 14.14
N TRP A 279 -10.10 -20.10 12.98
CA TRP A 279 -10.52 -19.53 11.69
C TRP A 279 -11.97 -19.92 11.39
N GLN A 280 -12.83 -18.92 11.20
CA GLN A 280 -14.20 -19.11 10.75
C GLN A 280 -14.30 -18.83 9.27
N ARG A 281 -14.85 -19.79 8.52
CA ARG A 281 -15.14 -19.59 7.10
C ARG A 281 -16.14 -18.46 6.92
N PHE A 282 -15.85 -17.56 6.00
CA PHE A 282 -16.68 -16.39 5.72
C PHE A 282 -17.12 -16.38 4.25
N GLY A 283 -18.43 -16.23 4.04
CA GLY A 283 -19.02 -16.03 2.73
C GLY A 283 -18.94 -17.23 1.77
N THR A 284 -19.03 -16.92 0.48
CA THR A 284 -19.13 -17.85 -0.64
C THR A 284 -17.78 -17.96 -1.37
N PRO A 285 -17.26 -19.18 -1.64
CA PRO A 285 -16.04 -19.34 -2.42
C PRO A 285 -16.18 -18.78 -3.84
N SER A 286 -15.06 -18.32 -4.41
CA SER A 286 -15.06 -17.78 -5.77
C SER A 286 -15.38 -18.84 -6.84
N ALA A 287 -15.68 -18.38 -8.06
CA ALA A 287 -15.48 -19.18 -9.27
C ALA A 287 -14.00 -19.61 -9.42
N PRO A 288 -13.66 -20.60 -10.27
CA PRO A 288 -12.27 -20.99 -10.49
C PRO A 288 -11.45 -19.84 -11.12
N VAL A 289 -10.61 -19.18 -10.32
CA VAL A 289 -9.83 -17.99 -10.71
C VAL A 289 -8.36 -18.06 -10.31
N VAL A 290 -7.99 -18.98 -9.41
CA VAL A 290 -6.60 -19.19 -8.99
C VAL A 290 -5.84 -19.85 -10.15
N PRO A 291 -4.75 -19.24 -10.66
CA PRO A 291 -3.95 -19.84 -11.72
C PRO A 291 -3.30 -21.16 -11.26
N PRO A 292 -3.18 -22.19 -12.13
CA PRO A 292 -2.52 -23.44 -11.77
C PRO A 292 -1.05 -23.29 -11.33
N ALA A 293 -0.38 -22.25 -11.81
CA ALA A 293 1.02 -21.94 -11.49
C ALA A 293 1.15 -20.91 -10.35
N ALA A 294 0.12 -20.72 -9.54
CA ALA A 294 0.16 -19.80 -8.41
C ALA A 294 1.24 -20.23 -7.40
N SER A 295 2.06 -19.27 -6.96
CA SER A 295 3.17 -19.50 -6.05
C SER A 295 3.08 -18.67 -4.77
N GLU A 296 2.34 -17.55 -4.81
CA GLU A 296 2.20 -16.63 -3.68
C GLU A 296 0.91 -15.82 -3.81
N ILE A 297 0.22 -15.54 -2.69
CA ILE A 297 -0.74 -14.44 -2.60
C ILE A 297 -0.03 -13.29 -1.86
N ALA A 298 0.63 -12.45 -2.64
CA ALA A 298 1.54 -11.42 -2.11
C ALA A 298 0.83 -10.22 -1.51
N VAL A 299 -0.40 -9.94 -1.97
CA VAL A 299 -1.18 -8.79 -1.54
C VAL A 299 -2.62 -9.23 -1.34
N ALA A 300 -3.20 -8.86 -0.21
CA ALA A 300 -4.63 -8.91 0.05
C ALA A 300 -5.02 -7.56 0.66
N LEU A 301 -5.80 -6.76 -0.07
CA LEU A 301 -6.19 -5.41 0.36
C LEU A 301 -7.70 -5.24 0.29
N PRO A 302 -8.33 -4.64 1.30
CA PRO A 302 -9.73 -4.27 1.20
C PRO A 302 -9.89 -3.23 0.09
N ILE A 303 -10.97 -3.32 -0.66
CA ILE A 303 -11.38 -2.27 -1.58
C ILE A 303 -12.42 -1.45 -0.85
N SER A 304 -12.03 -0.26 -0.40
CA SER A 304 -12.97 0.70 0.14
C SER A 304 -14.06 0.97 -0.90
N SER A 305 -15.31 0.74 -0.50
CA SER A 305 -16.46 1.32 -1.20
C SER A 305 -16.25 2.84 -1.17
N ALA A 306 -16.01 3.43 -2.33
CA ALA A 306 -15.90 4.88 -2.44
C ALA A 306 -17.17 5.49 -1.81
N SER A 307 -16.98 6.33 -0.80
CA SER A 307 -18.03 7.09 -0.14
C SER A 307 -18.53 8.21 -1.05
#